data_AF-A0A6N7EVH8-F1
#
_entry.id   AF-A0A6N7EVH8-F1
#
_cell.length_a   1.000
_cell.length_b   1.000
_cell.length_c   1.000
_cell.angle_alpha   90.00
_cell.angle_beta   90.00
_cell.angle_gamma   90.00
#
_symmetry.space_group_name_H-M   'P 1'
#
loop_
_entity.id
_entity.type
_entity.pdbx_description
1 polymer ?
#
loop_
_entity_poly.entity_id
_entity_poly.type
_entity_poly.pdbx_seq_one_letter_code
_entity_poly.pdbx_strand_id
1 'polypeptide(L)'
;MKQKNTGFTLMELMIVITIVGILASLAIPNYLGLVIESRVINVQKYVLNLQPEVEIFHKEFKRFPRDNSEAGLPPPNKLLSPEISQTILLNGAFHVTLNKQTHTAIQGKIISFRPVYIKDYPSAPISWICGNTPVPEGMQAAGENKTNAPLEYLPLSCRDIQAEAEE
;
A
#
# COMPACT_ATOMS: atom_id res chain seq x y z
N MET A 1 28.36 -17.14 57.46
CA MET A 1 28.04 -18.00 56.30
C MET A 1 28.58 -17.32 55.05
N LYS A 2 29.62 -17.88 54.39
CA LYS A 2 30.17 -17.32 53.15
C LYS A 2 29.23 -17.67 52.00
N GLN A 3 28.57 -16.68 51.41
CA GLN A 3 27.87 -16.88 50.14
C GLN A 3 28.91 -17.19 49.05
N LYS A 4 28.77 -18.35 48.40
CA LYS A 4 29.52 -18.66 47.17
C LYS A 4 28.93 -17.78 46.07
N ASN A 5 29.71 -16.84 45.55
CA ASN A 5 29.38 -16.17 44.29
C ASN A 5 29.48 -17.21 43.18
N THR A 6 28.33 -17.77 42.77
CA THR A 6 28.20 -18.58 41.56
C THR A 6 28.16 -17.62 40.38
N GLY A 7 29.30 -17.44 39.71
CA GLY A 7 29.38 -16.67 38.47
C GLY A 7 28.87 -17.47 37.27
N PHE A 8 28.32 -16.77 36.28
CA PHE A 8 27.99 -17.33 34.96
C PHE A 8 29.25 -17.89 34.28
N THR A 9 29.14 -19.05 33.63
CA THR A 9 30.27 -19.61 32.88
C THR A 9 30.40 -18.95 31.50
N LEU A 10 31.63 -18.85 31.00
CA LEU A 10 31.89 -18.38 29.64
C LEU A 10 31.16 -19.24 28.59
N MET A 11 31.08 -20.55 28.85
CA MET A 11 30.38 -21.53 28.00
C MET A 11 28.88 -21.25 27.93
N GLU A 12 28.22 -20.96 29.06
CA GLU A 12 26.80 -20.58 29.08
C GLU A 12 26.56 -19.33 28.24
N LEU A 13 27.44 -18.32 28.35
CA LEU A 13 27.32 -17.11 27.55
C LEU A 13 27.49 -17.38 26.05
N MET A 14 28.44 -18.24 25.65
CA MET A 14 28.65 -18.57 24.23
C MET A 14 27.47 -19.32 23.62
N ILE A 15 26.85 -20.25 24.35
CA ILE A 15 25.65 -20.97 23.89
C ILE A 15 24.50 -19.98 23.70
N VAL A 16 24.29 -19.06 24.66
CA VAL A 16 23.24 -18.03 24.55
C VAL A 16 23.45 -17.14 23.33
N ILE A 17 24.67 -16.63 23.11
CA ILE A 17 24.97 -15.80 21.94
C ILE A 17 24.76 -16.56 20.63
N THR A 18 25.11 -17.86 20.60
CA THR A 18 24.90 -18.71 19.42
C THR A 18 23.41 -18.88 19.12
N ILE A 19 22.59 -19.19 20.13
CA ILE A 19 21.14 -19.33 19.96
C ILE A 19 20.52 -18.01 19.52
N VAL A 20 20.89 -16.88 20.14
CA VAL A 20 20.40 -15.55 19.74
C VAL A 20 20.82 -15.20 18.31
N GLY A 21 22.05 -15.55 17.90
CA GLY A 21 22.54 -15.34 16.53
C GLY A 21 21.73 -16.11 15.49
N ILE A 22 21.42 -17.38 15.76
CA ILE A 22 20.58 -18.21 14.87
C ILE A 22 19.17 -17.60 14.78
N LEU A 23 18.54 -17.28 15.90
CA LEU A 23 17.20 -16.68 15.91
C LEU A 23 17.15 -15.34 15.18
N ALA A 24 18.15 -14.48 15.37
CA ALA A 24 18.24 -13.18 14.68
C ALA A 24 18.37 -13.36 13.17
N SER A 25 19.16 -14.33 12.70
CA SER A 25 19.36 -14.59 11.27
C SER A 25 18.06 -14.99 10.55
N LEU A 26 17.16 -15.71 11.23
CA LEU A 26 15.86 -16.10 10.68
C LEU A 26 14.83 -14.96 10.75
N ALA A 27 14.89 -14.11 11.78
CA ALA A 27 13.89 -13.07 12.03
C ALA A 27 14.07 -11.82 11.16
N ILE A 28 15.31 -11.38 10.90
CA ILE A 28 15.60 -10.14 10.15
C ILE A 28 14.97 -10.07 8.74
N PRO A 29 15.08 -11.10 7.87
CA PRO A 29 14.56 -10.99 6.50
C PRO A 29 13.04 -10.76 6.46
N ASN A 30 12.28 -11.36 7.38
CA ASN A 30 10.83 -11.20 7.44
C ASN A 30 10.42 -9.79 7.91
N TYR A 31 11.21 -9.14 8.77
CA TYR A 31 10.89 -7.81 9.31
C TYR A 31 10.93 -6.71 8.25
N LEU A 32 11.84 -6.80 7.27
CA LEU A 32 11.98 -5.79 6.22
C LEU A 32 10.72 -5.72 5.33
N GLY A 33 10.12 -6.85 4.98
CA GLY A 33 8.88 -6.89 4.20
C GLY A 33 7.74 -6.14 4.88
N LEU A 34 7.56 -6.35 6.19
CA LEU A 34 6.53 -5.69 6.99
C LEU A 34 6.72 -4.16 7.06
N VAL A 35 7.97 -3.69 7.15
CA VAL A 35 8.28 -2.26 7.11
C VAL A 35 7.90 -1.67 5.75
N ILE A 36 8.23 -2.36 4.65
CA ILE A 36 7.90 -1.91 3.29
C ILE A 36 6.38 -1.85 3.11
N GLU A 37 5.67 -2.90 3.51
CA GLU A 37 4.21 -2.96 3.47
C GLU A 37 3.58 -1.82 4.29
N SER A 38 4.09 -1.55 5.49
CA SER A 38 3.59 -0.45 6.33
C SER A 38 3.72 0.92 5.66
N ARG A 39 4.75 1.13 4.83
CA ARG A 39 4.92 2.37 4.06
C ARG A 39 3.90 2.45 2.92
N VAL A 40 3.54 1.33 2.31
CA VAL A 40 2.43 1.28 1.36
C VAL A 40 1.08 1.57 2.04
N ILE A 41 0.89 1.12 3.29
CA ILE A 41 -0.30 1.49 4.08
C ILE A 41 -0.35 3.01 4.34
N ASN A 42 0.79 3.67 4.58
CA ASN A 42 0.82 5.14 4.68
C ASN A 42 0.39 5.81 3.37
N VAL A 43 0.81 5.28 2.22
CA VAL A 43 0.36 5.74 0.91
C VAL A 43 -1.15 5.59 0.75
N GLN A 44 -1.70 4.44 1.15
CA GLN A 44 -3.15 4.21 1.14
C GLN A 44 -3.87 5.27 2.00
N LYS A 45 -3.39 5.53 3.22
CA LYS A 45 -3.95 6.56 4.11
C LYS A 45 -3.89 7.96 3.50
N TYR A 46 -2.82 8.28 2.77
CA TYR A 46 -2.71 9.54 2.07
C TYR A 46 -3.80 9.69 1.01
N VAL A 47 -4.00 8.65 0.18
CA VAL A 47 -5.02 8.67 -0.90
C VAL A 47 -6.43 8.74 -0.35
N LEU A 48 -6.72 8.11 0.80
CA LEU A 48 -8.03 8.23 1.46
C LEU A 48 -8.46 9.69 1.68
N ASN A 49 -7.50 10.61 1.89
CA ASN A 49 -7.82 12.03 2.05
C ASN A 49 -8.15 12.74 0.73
N LEU A 50 -7.81 12.14 -0.42
CA LEU A 50 -8.07 12.69 -1.75
C LEU A 50 -9.34 12.12 -2.41
N GLN A 51 -9.80 10.95 -1.95
CA GLN A 51 -11.01 10.29 -2.45
C GLN A 51 -12.28 11.16 -2.40
N PRO A 52 -12.52 11.98 -1.36
CA PRO A 52 -13.71 12.81 -1.29
C PRO A 52 -13.88 13.77 -2.48
N GLU A 53 -12.79 14.29 -3.06
CA GLU A 53 -12.87 15.19 -4.21
C GLU A 53 -13.42 14.47 -5.46
N VAL A 54 -13.03 13.22 -5.66
CA VAL A 54 -13.55 12.37 -6.75
C VAL A 54 -15.01 11.98 -6.49
N GLU A 55 -15.36 11.69 -5.24
CA GLU A 55 -16.72 11.34 -4.83
C GLU A 55 -17.70 12.50 -5.01
N ILE A 56 -17.31 13.71 -4.61
CA ILE A 56 -18.09 14.94 -4.79
C ILE A 56 -18.30 15.17 -6.28
N PHE A 57 -17.23 15.10 -7.08
CA PHE A 57 -17.31 15.27 -8.53
C PHE A 57 -18.25 14.24 -9.17
N HIS A 58 -18.12 12.96 -8.81
CA HIS A 58 -18.97 11.91 -9.34
C HIS A 58 -20.44 12.11 -8.95
N LYS A 59 -20.70 12.55 -7.71
CA LYS A 59 -22.06 12.83 -7.23
C LYS A 59 -22.74 13.94 -8.03
N GLU A 60 -21.99 14.99 -8.41
CA GLU A 60 -22.49 16.12 -9.17
C GLU A 60 -22.63 15.81 -10.67
N PHE A 61 -21.58 15.28 -11.30
CA PHE A 61 -21.51 15.14 -12.76
C PHE A 61 -21.90 13.76 -13.29
N LYS A 62 -22.13 12.78 -12.41
CA LYS A 62 -22.45 11.37 -12.77
C LYS A 62 -21.40 10.71 -13.67
N ARG A 63 -20.18 11.20 -13.61
CA ARG A 63 -18.99 10.69 -14.31
C ARG A 63 -17.77 10.95 -13.45
N PHE A 64 -16.68 10.26 -13.76
CA PHE A 64 -15.41 10.50 -13.09
C PHE A 64 -14.63 11.67 -13.71
N PRO A 65 -13.81 12.37 -12.90
CA PRO A 65 -12.92 13.42 -13.41
C PRO A 65 -11.83 12.80 -14.30
N ARG A 66 -11.52 13.47 -15.41
CA ARG A 66 -10.51 13.05 -16.38
C ARG A 66 -9.10 13.17 -15.81
N ASP A 67 -8.84 14.21 -15.04
CA ASP A 67 -7.53 14.53 -14.48
C ASP A 67 -7.62 15.25 -13.12
N ASN A 68 -6.45 15.54 -12.51
CA ASN A 68 -6.35 16.29 -11.26
C ASN A 68 -7.08 17.65 -11.32
N SER A 69 -6.94 18.38 -12.43
CA SER A 69 -7.47 19.74 -12.54
C SER A 69 -8.99 19.73 -12.55
N GLU A 70 -9.60 18.78 -13.25
CA GLU A 70 -11.05 18.63 -13.29
C GLU A 70 -11.63 18.21 -11.93
N ALA A 71 -10.86 17.47 -11.13
CA ALA A 71 -11.22 17.14 -9.75
C ALA A 71 -10.92 18.25 -8.73
N GLY A 72 -10.45 19.43 -9.16
CA GLY A 72 -10.07 20.51 -8.24
C GLY A 72 -8.80 20.23 -7.42
N LEU A 73 -8.03 19.21 -7.79
CA LEU A 73 -6.81 18.82 -7.09
C LEU A 73 -5.59 19.61 -7.60
N PRO A 74 -4.58 19.82 -6.74
CA PRO A 74 -3.27 20.30 -7.15
C PRO A 74 -2.64 19.44 -8.27
N PRO A 75 -1.69 20.02 -9.04
CA PRO A 75 -0.98 19.26 -10.06
C PRO A 75 -0.22 18.08 -9.44
N PRO A 76 0.05 17.01 -10.21
CA PRO A 76 0.55 15.74 -9.66
C PRO A 76 1.82 15.82 -8.80
N ASN A 77 2.71 16.77 -9.11
CA ASN A 77 3.97 17.00 -8.40
C ASN A 77 3.83 17.85 -7.12
N LYS A 78 2.60 18.23 -6.74
CA LYS A 78 2.28 18.92 -5.48
C LYS A 78 1.47 18.06 -4.52
N LEU A 79 1.12 16.84 -4.92
CA LEU A 79 0.50 15.81 -4.09
C LEU A 79 1.57 14.81 -3.62
N LEU A 80 2.37 15.25 -2.65
CA LEU A 80 3.56 14.56 -2.16
C LEU A 80 3.41 14.11 -0.71
N SER A 81 4.12 13.06 -0.34
CA SER A 81 4.31 12.59 1.03
C SER A 81 5.72 12.01 1.20
N PRO A 82 6.15 11.64 2.42
CA PRO A 82 7.39 10.90 2.63
C PRO A 82 7.47 9.58 1.86
N GLU A 83 6.38 9.04 1.30
CA GLU A 83 6.38 7.83 0.49
C GLU A 83 6.04 8.09 -0.98
N ILE A 84 5.61 9.31 -1.33
CA ILE A 84 4.98 9.63 -2.61
C ILE A 84 5.76 10.72 -3.34
N SER A 85 6.17 10.44 -4.58
CA SER A 85 6.81 11.41 -5.47
C SER A 85 5.85 12.10 -6.43
N GLN A 86 4.69 11.49 -6.70
CA GLN A 86 3.68 12.03 -7.61
C GLN A 86 2.34 11.31 -7.42
N THR A 87 1.24 12.06 -7.47
CA THR A 87 -0.13 11.49 -7.49
C THR A 87 -0.88 12.00 -8.71
N ILE A 88 -1.07 11.13 -9.71
CA ILE A 88 -1.84 11.46 -10.91
C ILE A 88 -3.25 10.89 -10.74
N LEU A 89 -4.28 11.71 -10.96
CA LEU A 89 -5.64 11.24 -11.16
C LEU A 89 -5.88 11.10 -12.67
N LEU A 90 -6.34 9.95 -13.14
CA LEU A 90 -6.74 9.72 -14.54
C LEU A 90 -8.07 8.96 -14.57
N ASN A 91 -9.09 9.55 -15.19
CA ASN A 91 -10.42 8.94 -15.34
C ASN A 91 -10.98 8.39 -14.01
N GLY A 92 -10.81 9.14 -12.91
CA GLY A 92 -11.25 8.77 -11.56
C GLY A 92 -10.28 7.89 -10.76
N ALA A 93 -9.27 7.28 -11.40
CA ALA A 93 -8.28 6.44 -10.74
C ALA A 93 -7.07 7.25 -10.29
N PHE A 94 -6.68 7.11 -9.02
CA PHE A 94 -5.41 7.64 -8.53
C PHE A 94 -4.28 6.68 -8.85
N HIS A 95 -3.21 7.19 -9.46
CA HIS A 95 -1.95 6.51 -9.71
C HIS A 95 -0.86 7.19 -8.91
N VAL A 96 -0.43 6.53 -7.85
CA VAL A 96 0.58 7.05 -6.93
C VAL A 96 1.93 6.46 -7.26
N THR A 97 2.93 7.32 -7.52
CA THR A 97 4.31 6.90 -7.73
C THR A 97 5.08 6.97 -6.42
N LEU A 98 5.72 5.87 -6.05
CA LEU A 98 6.45 5.72 -4.80
C LEU A 98 7.84 6.37 -4.88
N ASN A 99 8.23 7.06 -3.82
CA ASN A 99 9.51 7.77 -3.73
C ASN A 99 10.65 6.88 -3.19
N LYS A 100 11.85 7.45 -3.03
CA LYS A 100 13.04 6.74 -2.53
C LYS A 100 12.98 6.35 -1.05
N GLN A 101 12.16 7.03 -0.25
CA GLN A 101 12.03 6.78 1.18
C GLN A 101 11.16 5.55 1.48
N THR A 102 10.54 4.93 0.46
CA THR A 102 9.79 3.67 0.60
C THR A 102 10.72 2.48 0.84
N HIS A 103 11.41 2.04 -0.21
CA HIS A 103 12.52 1.10 -0.22
C HIS A 103 13.02 0.97 -1.67
N THR A 104 14.27 0.58 -1.88
CA THR A 104 14.82 0.42 -3.25
C THR A 104 14.04 -0.59 -4.09
N ALA A 105 13.45 -1.62 -3.46
CA ALA A 105 12.64 -2.63 -4.14
C ALA A 105 11.33 -2.09 -4.77
N ILE A 106 10.77 -1.00 -4.22
CA ILE A 106 9.49 -0.44 -4.67
C ILE A 106 9.59 1.03 -5.12
N GLN A 107 10.78 1.61 -5.11
CA GLN A 107 11.02 2.97 -5.58
C GLN A 107 10.60 3.13 -7.05
N GLY A 108 9.84 4.18 -7.35
CA GLY A 108 9.35 4.48 -8.70
C GLY A 108 8.23 3.55 -9.18
N LYS A 109 7.81 2.58 -8.36
CA LYS A 109 6.64 1.75 -8.64
C LYS A 109 5.36 2.56 -8.44
N ILE A 110 4.31 2.11 -9.10
CA ILE A 110 2.99 2.72 -9.10
C ILE A 110 2.03 1.80 -8.35
N ILE A 111 1.16 2.41 -7.54
CA ILE A 111 -0.01 1.76 -6.95
C ILE A 111 -1.24 2.54 -7.37
N SER A 112 -2.23 1.81 -7.90
CA SER A 112 -3.49 2.41 -8.36
C SER A 112 -4.59 2.25 -7.32
N PHE A 113 -5.35 3.31 -7.08
CA PHE A 113 -6.56 3.30 -6.26
C PHE A 113 -7.71 3.71 -7.15
N ARG A 114 -8.69 2.82 -7.33
CA ARG A 114 -9.74 2.96 -8.33
C ARG A 114 -11.10 2.93 -7.64
N PRO A 115 -12.00 3.86 -7.98
CA PRO A 115 -13.37 3.76 -7.52
C PRO A 115 -14.08 2.64 -8.30
N VAL A 116 -14.87 1.85 -7.60
CA VAL A 116 -15.80 0.88 -8.14
C VAL A 116 -17.22 1.38 -7.94
N TYR A 117 -18.05 1.21 -8.97
CA TYR A 117 -19.40 1.78 -9.02
C TYR A 117 -20.33 0.86 -9.80
N ILE A 118 -21.63 1.06 -9.61
CA ILE A 118 -22.68 0.36 -10.37
C ILE A 118 -23.04 1.25 -11.56
N LYS A 119 -22.68 0.81 -12.77
CA LYS A 119 -22.86 1.58 -14.02
C LYS A 119 -24.31 2.03 -14.23
N ASP A 120 -25.26 1.17 -13.91
CA ASP A 120 -26.69 1.42 -14.14
C ASP A 120 -27.33 2.28 -13.05
N TYR A 121 -26.63 2.54 -11.94
CA TYR A 121 -27.14 3.35 -10.85
C TYR A 121 -26.10 4.35 -10.32
N PRO A 122 -25.81 5.44 -11.06
CA PRO A 122 -24.77 6.43 -10.70
C PRO A 122 -25.02 7.20 -9.39
N SER A 123 -26.21 7.09 -8.81
CA SER A 123 -26.55 7.63 -7.48
C SER A 123 -26.20 6.67 -6.33
N ALA A 124 -25.84 5.41 -6.62
CA ALA A 124 -25.31 4.50 -5.62
C ALA A 124 -24.00 5.06 -5.04
N PRO A 125 -23.70 4.77 -3.76
CA PRO A 125 -22.38 4.99 -3.22
C PRO A 125 -21.32 4.27 -4.05
N ILE A 126 -20.17 4.91 -4.26
CA ILE A 126 -19.00 4.25 -4.83
C ILE A 126 -18.18 3.62 -3.69
N SER A 127 -17.37 2.63 -4.02
CA SER A 127 -16.36 2.06 -3.12
C SER A 127 -14.98 2.15 -3.77
N TRP A 128 -13.92 1.84 -3.05
CA TRP A 128 -12.55 1.94 -3.58
C TRP A 128 -11.83 0.61 -3.48
N ILE A 129 -11.17 0.23 -4.57
CA ILE A 129 -10.22 -0.87 -4.61
C ILE A 129 -8.81 -0.34 -4.79
N CYS A 130 -7.84 -1.07 -4.27
CA CYS A 130 -6.42 -0.76 -4.35
C CYS A 130 -5.71 -1.83 -5.16
N GLY A 131 -4.65 -1.45 -5.87
CA GLY A 131 -3.74 -2.40 -6.48
C GLY A 131 -4.44 -3.37 -7.43
N ASN A 132 -4.18 -4.65 -7.18
CA ASN A 132 -4.65 -5.78 -7.98
C ASN A 132 -5.93 -6.42 -7.44
N THR A 133 -6.56 -5.82 -6.42
CA THR A 133 -7.83 -6.33 -5.88
C THR A 133 -8.86 -6.50 -6.99
N PRO A 134 -9.52 -7.68 -7.11
CA PRO A 134 -10.51 -7.92 -8.14
C PRO A 134 -11.72 -7.00 -7.97
N VAL A 135 -12.34 -6.64 -9.09
CA VAL A 135 -13.58 -5.85 -9.06
C VAL A 135 -14.72 -6.78 -8.62
N PRO A 136 -15.48 -6.42 -7.57
CA PRO A 136 -16.61 -7.23 -7.13
C PRO A 136 -17.64 -7.44 -8.26
N GLU A 137 -18.30 -8.60 -8.24
CA GLU A 137 -19.34 -8.93 -9.22
C GLU A 137 -20.46 -7.86 -9.21
N GLY A 138 -20.91 -7.45 -10.41
CA GLY A 138 -21.91 -6.40 -10.58
C GLY A 138 -21.40 -4.97 -10.45
N MET A 139 -20.11 -4.75 -10.14
CA MET A 139 -19.46 -3.44 -10.16
C MET A 139 -18.52 -3.28 -11.36
N GLN A 140 -18.19 -2.03 -11.67
CA GLN A 140 -17.17 -1.65 -12.64
C GLN A 140 -16.15 -0.73 -11.98
N ALA A 141 -14.86 -0.91 -12.28
CA ALA A 141 -13.82 0.02 -11.87
C ALA A 141 -13.66 1.18 -12.86
N ALA A 142 -13.49 2.40 -12.35
CA ALA A 142 -13.08 3.54 -13.17
C ALA A 142 -11.55 3.53 -13.38
N GLY A 143 -11.13 3.96 -14.57
CA GLY A 143 -9.73 4.01 -14.96
C GLY A 143 -9.05 2.64 -15.08
N GLU A 144 -7.83 2.65 -15.59
CA GLU A 144 -7.01 1.44 -15.76
C GLU A 144 -6.28 1.08 -14.47
N ASN A 145 -5.95 -0.19 -14.27
CA ASN A 145 -4.96 -0.55 -13.24
C ASN A 145 -3.56 -0.34 -13.79
N LYS A 146 -2.77 0.53 -13.16
CA LYS A 146 -1.35 0.77 -13.50
C LYS A 146 -0.40 0.28 -12.41
N THR A 147 -0.90 -0.53 -11.47
CA THR A 147 -0.10 -1.06 -10.37
C THR A 147 0.99 -1.96 -10.90
N ASN A 148 2.24 -1.67 -10.52
CA ASN A 148 3.41 -2.46 -10.93
C ASN A 148 4.37 -2.74 -9.76
N ALA A 149 3.96 -2.41 -8.53
CA ALA A 149 4.65 -2.81 -7.32
C ALA A 149 4.55 -4.35 -7.14
N PRO A 150 5.63 -5.04 -6.72
CA PRO A 150 5.59 -6.47 -6.44
C PRO A 150 4.55 -6.82 -5.39
N LEU A 151 3.82 -7.93 -5.60
CA LEU A 151 2.77 -8.40 -4.71
C LEU A 151 3.26 -8.58 -3.27
N GLU A 152 4.47 -9.12 -3.08
CA GLU A 152 5.08 -9.36 -1.77
C GLU A 152 5.17 -8.11 -0.87
N TYR A 153 5.18 -6.91 -1.46
CA TYR A 153 5.26 -5.64 -0.73
C TYR A 153 3.93 -4.89 -0.66
N LEU A 154 2.87 -5.39 -1.31
CA LEU A 154 1.54 -4.80 -1.22
C LEU A 154 0.83 -5.30 0.05
N PRO A 155 -0.02 -4.49 0.71
CA PRO A 155 -0.91 -4.99 1.73
C PRO A 155 -1.92 -5.97 1.15
N LEU A 156 -2.40 -6.94 1.94
CA LEU A 156 -3.42 -7.91 1.50
C LEU A 156 -4.66 -7.23 0.89
N SER A 157 -5.04 -6.04 1.39
CA SER A 157 -6.15 -5.24 0.86
C SER A 157 -5.96 -4.73 -0.58
N CYS A 158 -4.75 -4.80 -1.12
CA CYS A 158 -4.36 -4.37 -2.47
C CYS A 158 -3.96 -5.54 -3.39
N ARG A 159 -4.12 -6.80 -2.94
CA ARG A 159 -3.74 -8.02 -3.67
C ARG A 159 -4.98 -8.75 -4.20
N ASP A 160 -4.77 -9.55 -5.24
CA ASP A 160 -5.74 -10.55 -5.67
C ASP A 160 -5.51 -11.85 -4.89
N ILE A 161 -6.27 -12.02 -3.80
CA ILE A 161 -6.13 -13.17 -2.91
C ILE A 161 -6.58 -14.47 -3.60
N GLN A 162 -7.46 -14.40 -4.62
CA GLN A 162 -7.94 -15.58 -5.33
C GLN A 162 -6.88 -16.10 -6.32
N ALA A 163 -6.15 -15.21 -6.97
CA ALA A 163 -5.03 -15.57 -7.84
C ALA A 163 -3.82 -16.15 -7.07
N GLU A 164 -3.58 -15.71 -5.82
CA GLU A 164 -2.49 -16.23 -4.96
C GLU A 164 -2.72 -17.69 -4.48
N ALA A 165 -3.96 -18.20 -4.50
CA ALA A 165 -4.26 -19.57 -4.05
C ALA A 165 -4.02 -20.64 -5.12
N GLU A 166 -3.71 -20.23 -6.35
CA GLU A 166 -3.52 -21.11 -7.52
C GLU A 166 -2.03 -21.29 -7.91
N GLU A 167 -1.11 -20.53 -7.30
CA GLU A 167 0.37 -20.70 -7.41
C GLU A 167 0.96 -21.51 -6.25
#